data_AF-A0A7S2I6D0-F1
#
_entry.id   AF-A0A7S2I6D0-F1
#
_cell.length_a   1.000
_cell.length_b   1.000
_cell.length_c   1.000
_cell.angle_alpha   90.00
_cell.angle_beta   90.00
_cell.angle_gamma   90.00
#
_symmetry.space_group_name_H-M   'P 1'
#
loop_
_entity.id
_entity.type
_entity.pdbx_description
1 polymer ?
#
loop_
_entity_poly.entity_id
_entity_poly.type
_entity_poly.pdbx_seq_one_letter_code
_entity_poly.pdbx_strand_id
1 'polypeptide(L)'
;YCYLLHCAVSTTGGMPASFVKLAAALCADQGYIREKKTGRTPLCIAASYIINPSSSATTKALACHAATAPDLFGYSNDPKECGKVIKALISACPDTSRIADADGHLPLQLALASRCSDEDGIQAILSDDPRALGTRDIITHLYPFMTAAVYAVSDDDNDDQEDLSHLNTIYKLLRLGPMIACGFAAAE
;
A
#
# COMPACT_ATOMS: atom_id res chain seq x y z
N TYR A 1 -21.08 -8.99 6.24
CA TYR A 1 -20.18 -10.09 5.87
C TYR A 1 -18.76 -9.55 5.95
N CYS A 2 -17.94 -10.03 6.88
CA CYS A 2 -16.48 -9.77 6.83
C CYS A 2 -15.94 -10.77 5.81
N TYR A 3 -15.35 -10.27 4.73
CA TYR A 3 -14.72 -11.12 3.72
C TYR A 3 -13.39 -11.58 4.28
N LEU A 4 -13.13 -12.88 4.26
CA LEU A 4 -11.94 -13.50 4.85
C LEU A 4 -10.66 -12.80 4.40
N LEU A 5 -10.58 -12.42 3.12
CA LEU A 5 -9.43 -11.70 2.57
C LEU A 5 -9.29 -10.28 3.13
N HIS A 6 -10.37 -9.51 3.26
CA HIS A 6 -10.35 -8.19 3.91
C HIS A 6 -9.96 -8.30 5.38
N CYS A 7 -10.50 -9.28 6.10
CA CYS A 7 -10.17 -9.45 7.52
C CYS A 7 -8.69 -9.85 7.67
N ALA A 8 -8.15 -10.74 6.81
CA ALA A 8 -6.75 -11.19 6.83
C ALA A 8 -5.76 -10.03 6.61
N VAL A 9 -6.05 -9.14 5.67
CA VAL A 9 -5.20 -7.98 5.37
C VAL A 9 -5.38 -6.86 6.42
N SER A 10 -6.59 -6.69 6.95
CA SER A 10 -6.88 -5.64 7.94
C SER A 10 -6.40 -5.98 9.35
N THR A 11 -6.04 -7.24 9.65
CA THR A 11 -5.59 -7.61 10.99
C THR A 11 -4.32 -6.85 11.37
N THR A 12 -4.42 -6.07 12.45
CA THR A 12 -3.46 -5.03 12.87
C THR A 12 -2.11 -5.55 13.39
N GLY A 13 -1.78 -6.82 13.14
CA GLY A 13 -0.56 -7.49 13.61
C GLY A 13 0.31 -8.08 12.52
N GLY A 14 0.12 -7.66 11.26
CA GLY A 14 0.93 -8.11 10.13
C GLY A 14 0.79 -9.61 9.88
N MET A 15 -0.30 -10.03 9.25
CA MET A 15 -0.39 -11.44 8.85
C MET A 15 0.75 -11.79 7.88
N PRO A 16 1.43 -12.93 8.07
CA PRO A 16 2.54 -13.29 7.22
C PRO A 16 2.06 -13.46 5.78
N ALA A 17 2.91 -13.07 4.82
CA ALA A 17 2.57 -13.14 3.40
C ALA A 17 2.14 -14.55 2.95
N SER A 18 2.62 -15.61 3.62
CA SER A 18 2.19 -16.99 3.39
C SER A 18 0.71 -17.22 3.72
N PHE A 19 0.21 -16.63 4.80
CA PHE A 19 -1.20 -16.71 5.18
C PHE A 19 -2.08 -15.89 4.24
N VAL A 20 -1.65 -14.67 3.88
CA VAL A 20 -2.39 -13.86 2.90
C VAL A 20 -2.42 -14.57 1.54
N LYS A 21 -1.33 -15.21 1.12
CA LYS A 21 -1.28 -16.02 -0.09
C LYS A 21 -2.27 -17.19 -0.04
N LEU A 22 -2.36 -17.89 1.10
CA LEU A 22 -3.32 -18.99 1.28
C LEU A 22 -4.76 -18.46 1.25
N ALA A 23 -5.05 -17.37 1.96
CA ALA A 23 -6.35 -16.72 1.98
C ALA A 23 -6.77 -16.26 0.59
N ALA A 24 -5.85 -15.65 -0.17
CA ALA A 24 -6.08 -15.21 -1.54
C ALA A 24 -6.28 -16.41 -2.49
N ALA A 25 -5.56 -17.51 -2.30
CA ALA A 25 -5.77 -18.73 -3.08
C ALA A 25 -7.13 -19.39 -2.81
N LEU A 26 -7.62 -19.32 -1.57
CA LEU A 26 -8.93 -19.89 -1.18
C LEU A 26 -10.11 -18.99 -1.59
N CYS A 27 -9.88 -17.69 -1.73
CA CYS A 27 -10.93 -16.67 -1.89
C CYS A 27 -10.56 -15.61 -2.93
N ALA A 28 -10.05 -16.02 -4.11
CA ALA A 28 -9.60 -15.10 -5.15
C ALA A 28 -10.70 -14.13 -5.60
N ASP A 29 -11.96 -14.58 -5.64
CA ASP A 29 -13.11 -13.73 -5.98
C ASP A 29 -13.28 -12.53 -5.03
N GLN A 30 -12.79 -12.64 -3.78
CA GLN A 30 -12.85 -11.55 -2.81
C GLN A 30 -11.85 -10.43 -3.10
N GLY A 31 -10.84 -10.66 -3.94
CA GLY A 31 -9.84 -9.66 -4.32
C GLY A 31 -10.43 -8.43 -5.01
N TYR A 32 -11.55 -8.62 -5.74
CA TYR A 32 -12.23 -7.54 -6.47
C TYR A 32 -13.36 -6.89 -5.66
N ILE A 33 -13.69 -7.45 -4.50
CA ILE A 33 -14.80 -6.95 -3.69
C ILE A 33 -14.35 -5.71 -2.93
N ARG A 34 -15.17 -4.67 -3.00
CA ARG A 34 -14.97 -3.43 -2.25
C ARG A 34 -15.61 -3.53 -0.87
N GLU A 35 -14.89 -3.10 0.16
CA GLU A 35 -15.45 -2.97 1.50
C GLU A 35 -16.59 -1.94 1.49
N LYS A 36 -17.71 -2.21 2.18
CA LYS A 36 -18.86 -1.29 2.21
C LYS A 36 -18.57 0.07 2.84
N LYS A 37 -17.60 0.15 3.77
CA LYS A 37 -17.32 1.39 4.52
C LYS A 37 -16.38 2.32 3.76
N THR A 38 -15.28 1.79 3.26
CA THR A 38 -14.20 2.56 2.63
C THR A 38 -14.16 2.42 1.11
N GLY A 39 -14.93 1.48 0.55
CA GLY A 39 -14.83 1.10 -0.86
C GLY A 39 -13.50 0.45 -1.24
N ARG A 40 -12.64 0.11 -0.27
CA ARG A 40 -11.30 -0.43 -0.54
C ARG A 40 -11.35 -1.90 -0.89
N THR A 41 -10.54 -2.28 -1.88
CA THR A 41 -10.21 -3.68 -2.13
C THR A 41 -9.20 -4.16 -1.08
N PRO A 42 -9.01 -5.48 -0.91
CA PRO A 42 -7.97 -6.01 -0.04
C PRO A 42 -6.58 -5.48 -0.42
N LEU A 43 -6.32 -5.27 -1.72
CA LEU A 43 -5.06 -4.68 -2.18
C LEU A 43 -4.91 -3.23 -1.74
N CYS A 44 -5.97 -2.41 -1.83
CA CYS A 44 -5.95 -1.04 -1.30
C CYS A 44 -5.68 -1.02 0.21
N ILE A 45 -6.26 -1.97 0.97
CA ILE A 45 -6.02 -2.06 2.41
C ILE A 45 -4.55 -2.40 2.68
N ALA A 46 -3.99 -3.41 1.99
CA ALA A 46 -2.58 -3.78 2.11
C ALA A 46 -1.66 -2.61 1.77
N ALA A 47 -1.93 -1.91 0.67
CA ALA A 47 -1.17 -0.76 0.23
C ALA A 47 -1.27 0.42 1.20
N SER A 48 -2.44 0.64 1.81
CA SER A 48 -2.64 1.73 2.78
C SER A 48 -2.06 1.45 4.16
N TYR A 49 -1.58 0.22 4.41
CA TYR A 49 -1.11 -0.17 5.72
C TYR A 49 0.25 0.46 6.01
N ILE A 50 0.25 1.44 6.92
CA ILE A 50 1.46 2.13 7.37
C ILE A 50 2.27 1.15 8.23
N ILE A 51 3.46 0.75 7.77
CA ILE A 51 4.43 0.05 8.63
C ILE A 51 5.16 1.10 9.46
N ASN A 52 4.46 1.75 10.39
CA ASN A 52 5.10 2.57 11.42
C ASN A 52 4.93 1.83 12.75
N PRO A 53 5.99 1.18 13.27
CA PRO A 53 5.97 0.64 14.63
C PRO A 53 6.02 1.73 15.72
N SER A 54 6.21 3.02 15.39
CA SER A 54 6.55 4.06 16.39
C SER A 54 5.69 5.33 16.42
N SER A 55 4.91 5.67 15.39
CA SER A 55 4.18 6.95 15.36
C SER A 55 2.78 6.87 14.77
N SER A 56 1.78 6.57 15.61
CA SER A 56 0.46 7.15 15.39
C SER A 56 -0.33 7.18 16.70
N ALA A 57 -0.55 8.38 17.19
CA ALA A 57 -1.45 8.69 18.30
C ALA A 57 -2.89 8.19 18.09
N THR A 58 -3.23 7.64 16.91
CA THR A 58 -4.54 7.05 16.63
C THR A 58 -4.65 5.58 17.09
N THR A 59 -3.54 4.89 17.36
CA THR A 59 -3.61 3.57 18.03
C THR A 59 -4.00 3.69 19.51
N LYS A 60 -3.84 4.85 20.16
CA LYS A 60 -4.33 5.06 21.55
C LYS A 60 -5.86 5.00 21.67
N ALA A 61 -6.61 5.24 20.60
CA ALA A 61 -8.07 5.25 20.65
C ALA A 61 -8.72 3.89 20.29
N LEU A 62 -8.05 3.03 19.52
CA LEU A 62 -8.53 1.68 19.21
C LEU A 62 -7.78 0.53 19.94
N ALA A 63 -6.66 0.80 20.61
CA ALA A 63 -5.98 -0.19 21.44
C ALA A 63 -6.62 -0.41 22.83
N CYS A 64 -7.66 0.35 23.20
CA CYS A 64 -8.29 0.21 24.52
C CYS A 64 -9.11 -1.08 24.72
N HIS A 65 -9.29 -1.91 23.68
CA HIS A 65 -9.95 -3.22 23.78
C HIS A 65 -9.16 -4.41 23.22
N ALA A 66 -7.94 -4.21 22.71
CA ALA A 66 -7.05 -5.30 22.25
C ALA A 66 -5.84 -5.49 23.19
N ALA A 67 -5.96 -5.11 24.46
CA ALA A 67 -4.89 -5.14 25.45
C ALA A 67 -4.63 -6.53 26.06
N THR A 68 -4.85 -7.62 25.33
CA THR A 68 -4.62 -8.98 25.87
C THR A 68 -4.10 -9.95 24.82
N ALA A 69 -2.96 -9.61 24.22
CA ALA A 69 -1.89 -10.56 23.86
C ALA A 69 -0.80 -9.84 23.04
N PRO A 70 0.09 -9.04 23.65
CA PRO A 70 1.41 -8.87 23.07
C PRO A 70 2.17 -10.20 23.21
N ASP A 71 2.92 -10.58 22.18
CA ASP A 71 4.00 -11.60 22.18
C ASP A 71 3.73 -13.09 21.93
N LEU A 72 2.52 -13.60 21.69
CA LEU A 72 2.40 -15.05 21.46
C LEU A 72 2.84 -15.55 20.06
N PHE A 73 3.13 -14.67 19.11
CA PHE A 73 3.48 -15.07 17.74
C PHE A 73 4.73 -14.44 17.10
N GLY A 74 5.45 -13.55 17.79
CA GLY A 74 6.76 -13.06 17.31
C GLY A 74 6.79 -12.52 15.87
N TYR A 75 5.72 -11.86 15.41
CA TYR A 75 5.69 -11.26 14.08
C TYR A 75 6.45 -9.93 14.10
N SER A 76 7.67 -9.92 13.55
CA SER A 76 8.40 -8.68 13.29
C SER A 76 7.60 -7.84 12.28
N ASN A 77 7.30 -6.60 12.64
CA ASN A 77 6.79 -5.59 11.71
C ASN A 77 7.92 -5.09 10.81
N ASP A 78 8.56 -6.01 10.08
CA ASP A 78 9.61 -5.64 9.15
C ASP A 78 8.97 -4.88 7.96
N PRO A 79 9.44 -3.67 7.61
CA PRO A 79 8.93 -2.89 6.47
C PRO A 79 8.92 -3.66 5.13
N LYS A 80 9.74 -4.72 5.05
CA LYS A 80 9.86 -5.62 3.90
C LYS A 80 8.71 -6.63 3.74
N GLU A 81 7.80 -6.73 4.70
CA GLU A 81 6.68 -7.67 4.59
C GLU A 81 5.50 -7.11 3.78
N CYS A 82 5.34 -5.78 3.68
CA CYS A 82 4.24 -5.19 2.90
C CYS A 82 4.33 -5.55 1.41
N GLY A 83 5.50 -5.45 0.78
CA GLY A 83 5.59 -5.80 -0.64
C GLY A 83 5.46 -7.29 -0.90
N LYS A 84 5.81 -8.17 0.05
CA LYS A 84 5.49 -9.61 -0.05
C LYS A 84 3.99 -9.87 -0.01
N VAL A 85 3.25 -9.17 0.85
CA VAL A 85 1.78 -9.25 0.93
C VAL A 85 1.14 -8.72 -0.36
N ILE A 86 1.60 -7.57 -0.86
CA ILE A 86 1.14 -6.99 -2.13
C ILE A 86 1.40 -7.97 -3.29
N LYS A 87 2.62 -8.51 -3.38
CA LYS A 87 2.97 -9.54 -4.38
C LYS A 87 2.06 -10.76 -4.29
N ALA A 88 1.81 -11.25 -3.08
CA ALA A 88 0.92 -12.39 -2.86
C ALA A 88 -0.50 -12.10 -3.35
N LEU A 89 -1.05 -10.93 -3.02
CA LEU A 89 -2.39 -10.50 -3.45
C LEU A 89 -2.49 -10.37 -4.97
N ILE A 90 -1.55 -9.67 -5.60
CA ILE A 90 -1.53 -9.49 -7.07
C ILE A 90 -1.37 -10.84 -7.78
N SER A 91 -0.51 -11.73 -7.26
CA SER A 91 -0.31 -13.06 -7.87
C SER A 91 -1.56 -13.94 -7.85
N ALA A 92 -2.43 -13.75 -6.85
CA ALA A 92 -3.68 -14.48 -6.72
C ALA A 92 -4.85 -13.79 -7.44
N CYS A 93 -4.83 -12.46 -7.49
CA CYS A 93 -5.88 -11.61 -8.04
C CYS A 93 -5.26 -10.57 -9.00
N PRO A 94 -5.00 -10.93 -10.26
CA PRO A 94 -4.50 -9.98 -11.25
C PRO A 94 -5.53 -8.87 -11.51
N ASP A 95 -5.11 -7.75 -12.12
CA ASP A 95 -5.96 -6.58 -12.41
C ASP A 95 -6.53 -5.85 -11.17
N THR A 96 -6.33 -6.34 -9.96
CA THR A 96 -6.80 -5.67 -8.74
C THR A 96 -6.13 -4.32 -8.52
N SER A 97 -4.95 -4.09 -9.12
CA SER A 97 -4.24 -2.81 -9.09
C SER A 97 -4.99 -1.67 -9.80
N ARG A 98 -5.95 -2.00 -10.67
CA ARG A 98 -6.77 -1.04 -11.42
C ARG A 98 -7.97 -0.54 -10.64
N ILE A 99 -8.29 -1.19 -9.53
CA ILE A 99 -9.51 -0.90 -8.77
C ILE A 99 -9.19 0.16 -7.72
N ALA A 100 -9.61 1.38 -8.01
CA ALA A 100 -9.55 2.48 -7.06
C ALA A 100 -10.52 2.26 -5.88
N ASP A 101 -10.20 2.88 -4.74
CA ASP A 101 -11.09 2.92 -3.57
C ASP A 101 -12.30 3.86 -3.78
N ALA A 102 -13.07 4.13 -2.72
CA ALA A 102 -14.22 5.05 -2.81
C ALA A 102 -13.82 6.49 -3.13
N ASP A 103 -12.61 6.89 -2.73
CA ASP A 103 -12.07 8.23 -2.92
C ASP A 103 -11.39 8.38 -4.29
N GLY A 104 -11.27 7.28 -5.06
CA GLY A 104 -10.61 7.26 -6.35
C GLY A 104 -9.10 7.02 -6.28
N HIS A 105 -8.56 6.68 -5.11
CA HIS A 105 -7.15 6.36 -4.97
C HIS A 105 -6.87 4.96 -5.50
N LEU A 106 -5.89 4.86 -6.40
CA LEU A 106 -5.33 3.58 -6.81
C LEU A 106 -4.46 2.97 -5.70
N PRO A 107 -4.30 1.64 -5.66
CA PRO A 107 -3.39 0.96 -4.74
C PRO A 107 -1.97 1.54 -4.75
N LEU A 108 -1.44 1.94 -5.91
CA LEU A 108 -0.13 2.58 -6.02
C LEU A 108 -0.05 3.87 -5.18
N GLN A 109 -1.07 4.72 -5.29
CA GLN A 109 -1.13 5.99 -4.57
C GLN A 109 -1.17 5.77 -3.06
N LEU A 110 -1.97 4.77 -2.62
CA LEU A 110 -2.06 4.39 -1.21
C LEU A 110 -0.73 3.84 -0.68
N ALA A 111 -0.01 3.04 -1.47
CA ALA A 111 1.31 2.51 -1.12
C ALA A 111 2.36 3.61 -0.95
N LEU A 112 2.33 4.64 -1.81
CA LEU A 112 3.25 5.77 -1.71
C LEU A 112 2.89 6.68 -0.53
N ALA A 113 1.60 6.91 -0.29
CA ALA A 113 1.12 7.69 0.85
C ALA A 113 1.39 7.01 2.20
N SER A 114 1.40 5.67 2.23
CA SER A 114 1.71 4.88 3.44
C SER A 114 3.21 4.69 3.68
N ARG A 115 4.07 5.28 2.84
CA ARG A 115 5.54 5.12 2.88
C ARG A 115 6.00 3.66 2.75
N CYS A 116 5.27 2.87 1.96
CA CYS A 116 5.77 1.55 1.59
C CYS A 116 7.02 1.72 0.72
N SER A 117 8.20 1.66 1.34
CA SER A 117 9.50 1.75 0.68
C SER A 117 9.93 0.43 0.04
N ASP A 118 9.10 -0.61 0.16
CA ASP A 118 9.40 -1.90 -0.45
C ASP A 118 9.25 -1.84 -1.97
N GLU A 119 10.40 -1.70 -2.63
CA GLU A 119 10.53 -1.64 -4.08
C GLU A 119 9.81 -2.80 -4.77
N ASP A 120 9.81 -3.96 -4.14
CA ASP A 120 9.20 -5.18 -4.63
C ASP A 120 7.68 -5.07 -4.72
N GLY A 121 7.03 -4.45 -3.73
CA GLY A 121 5.60 -4.22 -3.71
C GLY A 121 5.16 -3.21 -4.76
N ILE A 122 5.88 -2.08 -4.84
CA ILE A 122 5.63 -1.04 -5.85
C ILE A 122 5.80 -1.61 -7.26
N GLN A 123 6.88 -2.35 -7.50
CA GLN A 123 7.14 -2.95 -8.80
C GLN A 123 6.07 -3.98 -9.18
N ALA A 124 5.53 -4.73 -8.21
CA ALA A 124 4.44 -5.66 -8.46
C ALA A 124 3.16 -4.94 -8.91
N ILE A 125 2.78 -3.84 -8.24
CA ILE A 125 1.62 -3.01 -8.64
C ILE A 125 1.83 -2.45 -10.05
N LEU A 126 3.02 -1.92 -10.34
CA LEU A 126 3.35 -1.33 -11.64
C LEU A 126 3.42 -2.35 -12.77
N SER A 127 3.81 -3.60 -12.46
CA SER A 127 3.82 -4.68 -13.43
C SER A 127 2.39 -5.14 -13.79
N ASP A 128 1.44 -5.01 -12.86
CA ASP A 128 0.02 -5.33 -13.06
C ASP A 128 -0.73 -4.20 -13.76
N ASP A 129 -0.53 -2.94 -13.35
CA ASP A 129 -1.09 -1.76 -14.03
C ASP A 129 -0.05 -0.63 -14.22
N PRO A 130 0.65 -0.58 -15.37
CA PRO A 130 1.64 0.46 -15.65
C PRO A 130 1.01 1.85 -15.83
N ARG A 131 -0.28 1.91 -16.16
CA ARG A 131 -1.03 3.16 -16.35
C ARG A 131 -1.19 3.93 -15.05
N ALA A 132 -1.17 3.24 -13.91
CA ALA A 132 -1.24 3.85 -12.59
C ALA A 132 -0.17 4.94 -12.37
N LEU A 133 0.98 4.87 -13.06
CA LEU A 133 2.02 5.93 -13.02
C LEU A 133 1.50 7.27 -13.55
N GLY A 134 0.72 7.24 -14.64
CA GLY A 134 0.18 8.43 -15.29
C GLY A 134 -1.14 8.91 -14.70
N THR A 135 -1.75 8.12 -13.82
CA THR A 135 -3.03 8.48 -13.19
C THR A 135 -2.79 9.49 -12.08
N ARG A 136 -3.42 10.66 -12.20
CA ARG A 136 -3.42 11.67 -11.13
C ARG A 136 -4.44 11.29 -10.08
N ASP A 137 -4.11 11.56 -8.84
CA ASP A 137 -5.08 11.49 -7.77
C ASP A 137 -6.20 12.52 -7.99
N ILE A 138 -7.44 12.12 -7.70
CA ILE A 138 -8.62 12.95 -7.94
C ILE A 138 -8.68 14.08 -6.91
N ILE A 139 -8.25 13.83 -5.67
CA ILE A 139 -8.36 14.78 -4.57
C ILE A 139 -7.19 15.76 -4.59
N THR A 140 -5.96 15.26 -4.62
CA THR A 140 -4.75 16.08 -4.53
C THR A 140 -4.27 16.58 -5.89
N HIS A 141 -4.76 16.00 -7.00
CA HIS A 141 -4.28 16.26 -8.37
C HIS A 141 -2.78 15.99 -8.59
N LEU A 142 -2.16 15.26 -7.66
CA LEU A 142 -0.76 14.88 -7.71
C LEU A 142 -0.57 13.59 -8.51
N TYR A 143 0.57 13.52 -9.20
CA TYR A 143 1.06 12.25 -9.75
C TYR A 143 1.65 11.37 -8.64
N PRO A 144 1.81 10.06 -8.86
CA PRO A 144 2.42 9.15 -7.90
C PRO A 144 3.80 9.63 -7.42
N PHE A 145 4.67 10.09 -8.32
CA PHE A 145 6.00 10.59 -7.92
C PHE A 145 5.95 11.86 -7.05
N MET A 146 4.95 12.73 -7.30
CA MET A 146 4.75 13.94 -6.49
C MET A 146 4.22 13.58 -5.11
N THR A 147 3.33 12.60 -5.05
CA THR A 147 2.77 12.06 -3.80
C THR A 147 3.88 11.46 -2.95
N ALA A 148 4.73 10.62 -3.55
CA ALA A 148 5.91 10.08 -2.87
C ALA A 148 6.80 11.20 -2.30
N ALA A 149 7.02 12.28 -3.05
CA ALA A 149 7.79 13.43 -2.57
C ALA A 149 7.11 14.18 -1.41
N VAL A 150 5.80 14.39 -1.45
CA VAL A 150 5.06 15.04 -0.36
C VAL A 150 5.12 14.22 0.92
N TYR A 151 4.93 12.91 0.82
CA TYR A 151 4.95 12.02 1.98
C TYR A 151 6.36 11.65 2.45
N ALA A 152 7.40 11.91 1.66
CA ALA A 152 8.80 11.72 2.06
C ALA A 152 9.25 12.75 3.10
N VAL A 153 8.67 13.95 3.12
CA VAL A 153 9.02 15.00 4.09
C VAL A 153 8.27 14.74 5.39
N SER A 154 8.86 14.00 6.33
CA SER A 154 8.45 14.02 7.75
C SER A 154 9.28 15.02 8.52
N ASP A 155 8.65 15.77 9.42
CA ASP A 155 9.26 16.72 10.36
C ASP A 155 10.15 16.06 11.45
N ASP A 156 10.57 14.80 11.29
CA ASP A 156 11.35 14.08 12.29
C ASP A 156 12.82 14.10 11.88
N ASP A 157 13.56 15.09 12.39
CA ASP A 157 14.95 15.46 12.05
C ASP A 157 16.03 14.37 12.35
N ASN A 158 15.69 13.09 12.49
CA ASN A 158 16.57 12.11 13.15
C ASN A 158 16.96 10.83 12.38
N ASP A 159 16.61 10.64 11.10
CA ASP A 159 17.05 9.43 10.36
C ASP A 159 17.40 9.67 8.88
N ASP A 160 18.66 10.04 8.61
CA ASP A 160 19.22 10.25 7.26
C ASP A 160 19.06 9.04 6.31
N GLN A 161 18.83 7.83 6.85
CA GLN A 161 18.77 6.58 6.08
C GLN A 161 17.41 6.34 5.42
N GLU A 162 16.29 6.82 6.01
CA GLU A 162 14.96 6.66 5.43
C GLU A 162 14.76 7.58 4.22
N ASP A 163 15.34 8.78 4.25
CA ASP A 163 15.26 9.79 3.19
C ASP A 163 15.80 9.26 1.85
N LEU A 164 16.88 8.48 1.89
CA LEU A 164 17.48 7.88 0.69
C LEU A 164 16.57 6.85 0.03
N SER A 165 15.80 6.07 0.81
CA SER A 165 14.89 5.05 0.28
C SER A 165 13.68 5.66 -0.44
N HIS A 166 13.15 6.75 0.11
CA HIS A 166 12.07 7.53 -0.50
C HIS A 166 12.56 8.21 -1.78
N LEU A 167 13.74 8.82 -1.73
CA LEU A 167 14.36 9.45 -2.90
C LEU A 167 14.59 8.44 -4.03
N ASN A 168 15.09 7.24 -3.72
CA ASN A 168 15.25 6.16 -4.70
C ASN A 168 13.90 5.77 -5.32
N THR A 169 12.83 5.69 -4.53
CA THR A 169 11.48 5.42 -5.01
C THR A 169 11.01 6.51 -5.98
N ILE A 170 11.19 7.79 -5.63
CA ILE A 170 10.83 8.93 -6.49
C ILE A 170 11.59 8.86 -7.83
N TYR A 171 12.92 8.68 -7.79
CA TYR A 171 13.73 8.55 -9.01
C TYR A 171 13.32 7.36 -9.86
N LYS A 172 12.96 6.23 -9.24
CA LYS A 172 12.49 5.04 -9.94
C LYS A 172 11.17 5.32 -10.66
N LEU A 173 10.21 5.98 -10.01
CA LEU A 173 8.95 6.38 -10.63
C LEU A 173 9.18 7.31 -11.83
N LEU A 174 10.07 8.30 -11.68
CA LEU A 174 10.44 9.21 -12.78
C LEU A 174 11.12 8.48 -13.93
N ARG A 175 11.98 7.50 -13.64
CA ARG A 175 12.66 6.69 -14.66
C ARG A 175 11.70 5.77 -15.42
N LEU A 176 10.66 5.28 -14.76
CA LEU A 176 9.62 4.45 -15.39
C LEU A 176 8.65 5.28 -16.24
N GLY A 177 8.40 6.54 -15.86
CA GLY A 177 7.49 7.45 -16.57
C GLY A 177 8.12 8.80 -16.91
N PRO A 178 9.18 8.87 -17.74
CA PRO A 178 9.86 10.14 -18.04
C PRO A 178 8.94 11.15 -18.71
N MET A 179 7.95 10.67 -19.49
CA MET A 179 6.98 11.53 -20.18
C MET A 179 6.08 12.32 -19.22
N ILE A 180 5.84 11.77 -18.03
CA ILE A 180 5.01 12.38 -16.99
C ILE A 180 5.71 13.63 -16.43
N ALA A 181 7.04 13.61 -16.31
CA ALA A 181 7.82 14.77 -15.89
C ALA A 181 7.82 15.91 -16.91
N CYS A 182 7.63 15.59 -18.20
CA CYS A 182 7.58 16.56 -19.29
C CYS A 182 6.19 17.18 -19.51
N GLY A 183 5.18 16.81 -18.71
CA GLY A 183 3.82 17.34 -18.84
C GLY A 183 2.98 16.69 -19.96
N PHE A 184 3.53 15.68 -20.64
CA PHE A 184 2.76 14.83 -21.55
C PHE A 184 2.11 13.71 -20.74
N ALA A 185 0.97 14.01 -20.12
CA ALA A 185 0.11 12.96 -19.62
C ALA A 185 -0.41 12.18 -20.84
N ALA A 186 -0.23 10.86 -20.87
CA ALA A 186 -0.86 10.01 -21.86
C ALA A 186 -2.36 10.24 -21.78
N ALA A 187 -2.92 10.91 -22.77
CA ALA A 187 -4.35 11.06 -22.92
C ALA A 187 -4.91 9.71 -23.39
N GLU A 188 -5.54 8.97 -22.48
CA GLU A 188 -6.52 7.94 -22.81
C GLU A 188 -7.81 8.23 -22.05
#